data_AF-A0A927PPU9-F1
#
_entry.id   AF-A0A927PPU9-F1
#
_cell.length_a   1.000
_cell.length_b   1.000
_cell.length_c   1.000
_cell.angle_alpha   90.00
_cell.angle_beta   90.00
_cell.angle_gamma   90.00
#
_symmetry.space_group_name_H-M   'P 1'
#
loop_
_entity.id
_entity.type
_entity.pdbx_description
1 polymer ?
#
loop_
_entity_poly.entity_id
_entity_poly.type
_entity_poly.pdbx_seq_one_letter_code
_entity_poly.pdbx_strand_id
1 'polypeptide(L)' 'MMTDDTAVQARQREIASEHLLFKLMEYVEARHPGLLDFMEASLDHLGDPATDGTKDDKGVREIARRMIVGARKQGVD' A
#
# COMPACT_ATOMS: atom_id res chain seq x y z
N MET A 1 10.97 26.09 8.40
CA MET A 1 12.09 25.67 7.54
C MET A 1 12.53 24.22 7.82
N MET A 2 13.07 23.84 8.99
CA MET A 2 13.42 22.41 9.25
C MET A 2 12.22 21.45 9.26
N THR A 3 11.06 21.88 9.76
CA THR A 3 9.82 21.09 9.77
C THR A 3 9.29 20.84 8.36
N ASP A 4 9.46 21.83 7.46
CA ASP A 4 9.03 21.73 6.07
C ASP A 4 9.87 20.70 5.31
N ASP A 5 11.18 20.66 5.54
CA ASP A 5 12.08 19.68 4.94
C ASP A 5 11.75 18.25 5.39
N THR A 6 11.41 18.05 6.66
CA THR A 6 11.04 16.73 7.19
C THR A 6 9.72 16.24 6.59
N ALA A 7 8.71 17.11 6.50
CA ALA A 7 7.43 16.78 5.89
C ALA A 7 7.56 16.50 4.38
N VAL A 8 8.39 17.27 3.67
CA VAL A 8 8.69 17.06 2.25
C VAL A 8 9.40 15.72 2.04
N GLN A 9 10.42 15.39 2.84
CA GLN A 9 11.12 14.11 2.73
C GLN A 9 10.24 12.92 3.11
N ALA A 10 9.33 13.07 4.09
CA ALA A 10 8.35 12.03 4.41
C ALA A 10 7.47 11.73 3.19
N ARG A 11 6.88 12.76 2.57
CA ARG A 11 6.08 12.62 1.35
C ARG A 11 6.87 12.01 0.19
N GLN A 12 8.12 12.42 -0.01
CA GLN A 12 8.97 11.86 -1.07
C GLN A 12 9.26 10.38 -0.86
N ARG A 13 9.54 9.97 0.39
CA ARG A 13 9.76 8.56 0.73
C ARG A 13 8.50 7.72 0.59
N GLU A 14 7.35 8.28 0.93
CA GLU A 14 6.04 7.64 0.73
C GLU A 14 5.82 7.36 -0.77
N ILE A 15 5.91 8.39 -1.62
CA ILE A 15 5.75 8.26 -3.08
C ILE A 15 6.74 7.23 -3.66
N ALA A 16 8.01 7.29 -3.25
CA ALA A 16 9.04 6.37 -3.74
C ALA A 16 8.76 4.92 -3.32
N SER A 17 8.36 4.71 -2.07
CA SER A 17 8.06 3.38 -1.54
C SER A 17 6.82 2.79 -2.18
N GLU A 18 5.75 3.59 -2.35
CA GLU A 18 4.54 3.17 -3.06
C GLU A 18 4.86 2.79 -4.51
N HIS A 19 5.60 3.62 -5.25
CA HIS A 19 5.96 3.31 -6.64
C HIS A 19 6.70 1.97 -6.76
N LEU A 20 7.72 1.75 -5.93
CA LEU A 20 8.49 0.50 -5.96
C LEU A 20 7.65 -0.71 -5.55
N LEU A 21 6.77 -0.56 -4.55
CA LEU A 21 5.87 -1.63 -4.12
C LEU A 21 4.87 -2.00 -5.24
N PHE A 22 4.30 -1.01 -5.93
CA PHE A 22 3.40 -1.25 -7.06
C PHE A 22 4.09 -2.00 -8.18
N LYS A 23 5.29 -1.55 -8.59
CA LYS A 23 6.07 -2.25 -9.63
C LYS A 23 6.47 -3.65 -9.22
N LEU A 24 6.75 -3.89 -7.93
CA LEU A 24 6.98 -5.24 -7.42
C LEU A 24 5.71 -6.11 -7.51
N MET A 25 4.57 -5.61 -7.06
CA MET A 25 3.30 -6.35 -7.12
C MET A 25 2.93 -6.70 -8.56
N GLU A 26 3.02 -5.74 -9.49
CA GLU A 26 2.76 -5.95 -10.92
C GLU A 26 3.72 -6.99 -11.52
N TYR A 27 5.03 -6.85 -11.24
CA TYR A 27 6.05 -7.77 -11.76
C TYR A 27 5.83 -9.20 -11.30
N VAL A 28 5.50 -9.38 -10.01
CA VAL A 28 5.24 -10.71 -9.43
C VAL A 28 3.92 -11.26 -9.96
N GLU A 29 2.84 -10.49 -9.98
CA GLU A 29 1.55 -10.94 -10.53
C GLU A 29 1.70 -11.41 -11.99
N ALA A 30 2.45 -10.68 -12.82
CA ALA A 30 2.67 -11.05 -14.22
C ALA A 30 3.46 -12.37 -14.39
N ARG A 31 4.30 -12.74 -13.43
CA ARG A 31 5.13 -13.97 -13.48
C ARG A 31 4.53 -15.13 -12.69
N HIS A 32 3.81 -14.81 -11.63
CA HIS A 32 3.19 -15.72 -10.68
C HIS A 32 1.78 -15.20 -10.38
N PRO A 33 0.82 -15.44 -11.29
CA PRO A 33 -0.55 -14.95 -11.13
C PRO A 33 -1.20 -15.42 -9.82
N GLY A 34 -2.03 -14.56 -9.23
CA GLY A 34 -2.75 -14.83 -7.98
C GLY A 34 -2.14 -14.15 -6.74
N LEU A 35 -1.06 -13.39 -6.86
CA LEU A 35 -0.54 -12.56 -5.78
C LEU A 35 -1.60 -11.56 -5.33
N LEU A 36 -2.24 -10.85 -6.26
CA LEU A 36 -3.20 -9.79 -5.93
C LEU A 36 -4.46 -10.35 -5.24
N ASP A 37 -4.91 -11.55 -5.63
CA ASP A 37 -6.01 -12.26 -4.96
C ASP A 37 -5.61 -12.71 -3.56
N PHE A 38 -4.40 -13.24 -3.39
CA PHE A 38 -3.85 -13.62 -2.09
C PHE A 38 -3.76 -12.41 -1.15
N MET A 39 -3.26 -11.27 -1.64
CA MET A 39 -3.19 -10.03 -0.86
C MET A 39 -4.58 -9.52 -0.47
N GLU A 40 -5.55 -9.60 -1.38
CA GLU A 40 -6.93 -9.19 -1.11
C GLU A 40 -7.58 -10.06 -0.02
N ALA A 41 -7.37 -11.37 -0.07
CA ALA A 41 -7.82 -12.29 0.98
C ALA A 41 -7.16 -12.02 2.33
N SER A 42 -5.91 -11.55 2.35
CA SER A 42 -5.19 -11.23 3.59
C SER A 42 -5.76 -10.02 4.36
N LEU A 43 -6.56 -9.17 3.71
CA LEU A 43 -7.04 -7.92 4.30
C LEU A 43 -7.93 -8.12 5.54
N ASP A 44 -8.59 -9.27 5.67
CA ASP A 44 -9.39 -9.60 6.85
C ASP A 44 -8.53 -9.77 8.12
N HIS A 45 -7.23 -10.03 7.96
CA HIS A 45 -6.25 -10.13 9.05
C HIS A 45 -5.49 -8.83 9.30
N LEU A 46 -5.71 -7.79 8.49
CA LEU A 46 -5.08 -6.49 8.65
C LEU A 46 -5.82 -5.63 9.67
N GLY A 47 -5.10 -4.95 10.54
CA GLY A 47 -5.64 -4.02 11.52
C GLY A 47 -4.64 -2.93 11.87
N ASP A 48 -5.14 -1.85 12.47
CA ASP A 48 -4.36 -0.76 13.01
C ASP A 48 -3.86 -1.12 14.42
N PRO A 49 -2.54 -1.21 14.65
CA PRO A 49 -2.00 -1.56 15.96
C PRO A 49 -2.14 -0.44 17.00
N ALA A 50 -2.66 0.75 16.65
CA ALA A 50 -2.88 1.83 17.62
C ALA A 50 -3.70 1.34 18.82
N THR A 51 -3.25 1.71 20.02
CA THR A 51 -3.92 1.38 21.30
C THR A 51 -4.61 2.59 21.92
N ASP A 52 -4.61 3.73 21.23
CA ASP A 52 -5.27 4.96 21.66
C ASP A 52 -6.56 5.20 20.87
N GLY A 53 -7.17 6.37 21.06
CA GLY A 53 -8.42 6.75 20.38
C GLY A 53 -8.32 6.92 18.87
N THR A 54 -7.14 6.71 18.26
CA THR A 54 -6.92 6.85 16.81
C THR A 54 -7.03 5.55 16.03
N LYS A 55 -7.16 4.40 16.72
CA LYS A 55 -7.26 3.07 16.09
C LYS A 55 -8.33 3.02 15.00
N ASP A 56 -7.93 2.71 13.77
CA ASP A 56 -8.84 2.56 12.62
C ASP A 56 -8.47 1.37 11.71
N ASP A 57 -8.88 0.15 12.12
CA ASP A 57 -8.70 -1.08 11.34
C ASP A 57 -9.33 -0.96 9.93
N LYS A 58 -10.48 -0.28 9.82
CA LYS A 58 -11.20 -0.14 8.56
C LYS A 58 -10.46 0.79 7.60
N GLY A 59 -9.94 1.90 8.10
CA GLY A 59 -9.14 2.85 7.33
C GLY A 59 -7.91 2.18 6.72
N VAL A 60 -7.16 1.42 7.52
CA VAL A 60 -5.97 0.69 7.03
C VAL A 60 -6.35 -0.33 5.93
N ARG A 61 -7.44 -1.09 6.13
CA ARG A 61 -7.93 -2.05 5.11
C ARG A 61 -8.36 -1.37 3.81
N GLU A 62 -9.00 -0.21 3.90
CA GLU A 62 -9.46 0.54 2.73
C GLU A 62 -8.30 1.12 1.92
N ILE A 63 -7.26 1.63 2.60
CA ILE A 63 -6.02 2.06 1.94
C ILE A 63 -5.40 0.88 1.18
N ALA A 64 -5.22 -0.26 1.85
CA ALA A 64 -4.64 -1.45 1.22
C ALA A 64 -5.47 -1.94 0.01
N ARG A 65 -6.80 -1.96 0.13
CA ARG A 65 -7.69 -2.33 -0.98
C ARG A 65 -7.49 -1.42 -2.21
N ARG A 66 -7.36 -0.11 -2.00
CA ARG A 66 -7.11 0.84 -3.11
C ARG A 66 -5.77 0.59 -3.79
N MET A 67 -4.74 0.21 -3.04
CA MET A 67 -3.45 -0.15 -3.61
C MET A 67 -3.56 -1.39 -4.52
N ILE A 68 -4.26 -2.43 -4.06
CA ILE A 68 -4.50 -3.65 -4.85
C ILE A 68 -5.28 -3.32 -6.13
N VAL A 69 -6.37 -2.55 -6.01
CA VAL A 69 -7.15 -2.09 -7.18
C VAL A 69 -6.29 -1.30 -8.17
N GLY A 70 -5.38 -0.46 -7.67
CA GLY A 70 -4.45 0.29 -8.50
C GLY A 70 -3.47 -0.61 -9.27
N ALA A 71 -2.88 -1.59 -8.59
CA ALA A 71 -1.98 -2.56 -9.21
C ALA A 71 -2.67 -3.40 -10.29
N ARG A 72 -3.93 -3.82 -10.07
CA ARG A 72 -4.74 -4.53 -11.08
C ARG A 72 -4.97 -3.72 -12.35
N LYS A 73 -5.07 -2.39 -12.24
CA LYS A 73 -5.37 -1.50 -13.39
C LYS A 73 -4.15 -1.19 -14.24
N GLN A 74 -2.97 -1.08 -13.63
CA GLN A 74 -1.73 -0.71 -14.32
C GLN A 74 -1.10 -1.92 -15.02
N GLY A 75 -0.97 -3.06 -14.32
CA GLY A 75 -0.28 -4.23 -14.88
C GLY A 75 1.19 -3.94 -15.23
N VAL A 76 1.82 -4.86 -15.94
CA VAL A 76 3.18 -4.64 -16.50
C VAL A 76 3.03 -4.16 -17.94
N ASP A 77 3.54 -2.96 -18.23
CA ASP A 77 3.67 -2.42 -19.60
C ASP A 77 4.64 -3.26 -20.46
#